data_AF-A0A2N0AI26-F1
#
_entry.id   AF-A0A2N0AI26-F1
#
_cell.length_a   1.000
_cell.length_b   1.000
_cell.length_c   1.000
_cell.angle_alpha   90.00
_cell.angle_beta   90.00
_cell.angle_gamma   90.00
#
_symmetry.space_group_name_H-M   'P 1'
#
loop_
_entity.id
_entity.type
_entity.pdbx_description
1 polymer ?
#
loop_
_entity_poly.entity_id
_entity_poly.type
_entity_poly.pdbx_seq_one_letter_code
_entity_poly.pdbx_strand_id
1 'polypeptide(L)'
;MKLPKNPIQSLESQRESIIQKQILFLQKEILDWVSKDSFSTLNQKEILLRINVRPNSYHQKISNQNEVNALDSRLKFISLTSERLEKLFELHPIQTTFQKQSFLIRKAIVYLDTMLQISKKLLLISKSMTTGKPIDLQFEVNALIDEVDRLASTAEYNHMRLFEGDFAKNSRVASLWFINELNEKLFRVCIATMTSRSLGLTLNNGNPLTLSNPVLFQKKIEGAINTIIEERNRMQSVLN
;
A
#
# COMPACT_ATOMS: atom_id res chain seq x y z
N MET A 1 -18.53 -19.53 -24.55
CA MET A 1 -17.67 -18.49 -23.93
C MET A 1 -18.53 -17.76 -22.90
N LYS A 2 -18.29 -17.93 -21.58
CA LYS A 2 -19.08 -17.20 -20.57
C LYS A 2 -18.63 -15.74 -20.61
N LEU A 3 -19.49 -14.85 -21.12
CA LEU A 3 -19.28 -13.41 -21.06
C LEU A 3 -19.16 -12.99 -19.57
N PRO A 4 -18.26 -12.05 -19.23
CA PRO A 4 -18.16 -11.55 -17.86
C PRO A 4 -19.51 -10.96 -17.42
N LYS A 5 -19.89 -11.21 -16.16
CA LYS A 5 -21.18 -10.81 -15.56
C LYS A 5 -21.41 -9.29 -15.50
N ASN A 6 -20.45 -8.47 -15.90
CA ASN A 6 -20.58 -7.02 -16.05
C ASN A 6 -19.86 -6.52 -17.32
N PRO A 7 -20.56 -5.93 -18.30
CA PRO A 7 -19.94 -5.40 -19.52
C PRO A 7 -19.13 -4.10 -19.29
N ILE A 8 -19.15 -3.55 -18.07
CA ILE A 8 -18.56 -2.25 -17.71
C ILE A 8 -17.20 -2.41 -16.99
N GLN A 9 -16.84 -3.62 -16.57
CA GLN A 9 -15.65 -3.80 -15.73
C GLN A 9 -14.37 -3.72 -16.56
N SER A 10 -13.56 -2.68 -16.32
CA SER A 10 -12.25 -2.54 -16.96
C SER A 10 -11.32 -3.70 -16.60
N LEU A 11 -10.35 -4.02 -17.47
CA LEU A 11 -9.39 -5.09 -17.22
C LEU A 11 -8.66 -4.90 -15.87
N GLU A 12 -8.34 -3.65 -15.53
CA GLU A 12 -7.71 -3.30 -14.26
C GLU A 12 -8.64 -3.54 -13.06
N SER A 13 -9.92 -3.19 -13.16
CA SER A 13 -10.91 -3.51 -12.11
C SER A 13 -11.02 -5.03 -11.90
N GLN A 14 -11.11 -5.81 -12.99
CA GLN A 14 -11.14 -7.28 -12.91
C GLN A 14 -9.88 -7.84 -12.26
N ARG A 15 -8.71 -7.27 -12.56
CA ARG A 15 -7.43 -7.64 -11.95
C ARG A 15 -7.48 -7.45 -10.43
N GLU A 16 -7.90 -6.28 -9.95
CA GLU A 16 -8.00 -6.00 -8.52
C GLU A 16 -9.01 -6.93 -7.83
N SER A 17 -10.12 -7.25 -8.48
CA SER A 17 -11.11 -8.23 -8.01
C SER A 17 -10.52 -9.64 -7.83
N ILE A 18 -9.64 -10.07 -8.74
CA ILE A 18 -8.96 -11.37 -8.66
C ILE A 18 -7.99 -11.40 -7.48
N ILE A 19 -7.22 -10.32 -7.28
CA ILE A 19 -6.28 -10.20 -6.16
C ILE A 19 -7.04 -10.32 -4.83
N GLN A 20 -8.17 -9.63 -4.68
CA GLN A 20 -9.00 -9.75 -3.47
C GLN A 20 -9.47 -11.17 -3.21
N LYS A 21 -9.97 -11.87 -4.23
CA LYS A 21 -10.42 -13.27 -4.09
C LYS A 21 -9.28 -14.20 -3.66
N GLN A 22 -8.08 -13.99 -4.21
CA GLN A 22 -6.89 -14.74 -3.80
C GLN A 22 -6.53 -14.47 -2.34
N ILE A 23 -6.56 -13.19 -1.91
CA ILE A 23 -6.28 -12.84 -0.51
C ILE A 23 -7.29 -13.47 0.44
N LEU A 24 -8.59 -13.43 0.11
CA LEU A 24 -9.64 -14.06 0.91
C LEU A 24 -9.44 -15.57 1.03
N PHE A 25 -9.04 -16.23 -0.06
CA PHE A 25 -8.70 -17.66 -0.03
C PHE A 25 -7.51 -17.91 0.90
N LEU A 26 -6.43 -17.13 0.77
CA LEU A 26 -5.24 -17.25 1.61
C LEU A 26 -5.53 -17.00 3.08
N GLN A 27 -6.37 -16.01 3.42
CA GLN A 27 -6.77 -15.75 4.80
C GLN A 27 -7.50 -16.93 5.42
N LYS A 28 -8.41 -17.57 4.67
CA LYS A 28 -9.07 -18.82 5.10
C LYS A 28 -8.05 -19.94 5.27
N GLU A 29 -7.12 -20.07 4.33
CA GLU A 29 -6.08 -21.08 4.36
C GLU A 29 -5.11 -20.94 5.55
N ILE A 30 -4.81 -19.69 5.94
CA ILE A 30 -4.03 -19.35 7.13
C ILE A 30 -4.83 -19.71 8.39
N LEU A 31 -6.12 -19.37 8.45
CA LEU A 31 -6.98 -19.67 9.59
C LEU A 31 -7.16 -21.19 9.79
N ASP A 32 -7.34 -21.93 8.71
CA ASP A 32 -7.39 -23.40 8.71
C ASP A 32 -6.06 -24.02 9.14
N TRP A 33 -4.94 -23.39 8.80
CA TRP A 33 -3.61 -23.85 9.20
C TRP A 33 -3.39 -23.64 10.71
N VAL A 34 -3.64 -22.41 11.20
CA VAL A 34 -3.51 -22.06 12.62
C VAL A 34 -4.40 -22.96 13.50
N SER A 35 -5.58 -23.35 13.02
CA SER A 35 -6.49 -24.23 13.78
C SER A 35 -6.11 -25.71 13.79
N LYS A 36 -5.43 -26.22 12.75
CA LYS A 36 -5.02 -27.64 12.63
C LYS A 36 -3.70 -27.96 13.34
N ASP A 37 -2.84 -26.98 13.54
CA ASP A 37 -1.46 -27.18 13.98
C ASP A 37 -1.23 -27.26 15.50
N SER A 38 -2.29 -27.43 16.30
CA SER A 38 -2.12 -27.83 17.70
C SER A 38 -1.45 -29.21 17.87
N PHE A 39 -1.23 -29.97 16.78
CA PHE A 39 -0.71 -31.33 16.80
C PHE A 39 0.37 -31.69 15.75
N SER A 40 0.91 -30.76 14.96
CA SER A 40 1.85 -31.10 13.86
C SER A 40 3.17 -30.31 13.88
N THR A 41 4.29 -30.98 13.55
CA THR A 41 5.68 -30.47 13.59
C THR A 41 6.14 -29.77 12.30
N LEU A 42 5.25 -29.55 11.34
CA LEU A 42 5.56 -28.85 10.09
C LEU A 42 5.51 -27.33 10.31
N ASN A 43 6.62 -26.78 10.80
CA ASN A 43 6.76 -25.36 11.20
C ASN A 43 6.71 -24.32 10.07
N GLN A 44 6.52 -24.73 8.81
CA GLN A 44 6.71 -23.86 7.65
C GLN A 44 5.67 -24.13 6.56
N LYS A 45 5.02 -23.06 6.11
CA LYS A 45 4.07 -23.08 4.99
C LYS A 45 4.44 -22.07 3.93
N GLU A 46 4.48 -22.51 2.67
CA GLU A 46 4.67 -21.65 1.51
C GLU A 46 3.34 -20.99 1.11
N ILE A 47 3.31 -19.66 1.10
CA ILE A 47 2.18 -18.90 0.59
C ILE A 47 2.61 -18.22 -0.71
N LEU A 48 1.88 -18.53 -1.79
CA LEU A 48 2.06 -17.92 -3.10
C LEU A 48 1.01 -16.86 -3.31
N LEU A 49 1.42 -15.59 -3.33
CA LEU A 49 0.52 -14.48 -3.64
C LEU A 49 0.93 -13.79 -4.94
N ARG A 50 -0.04 -13.65 -5.85
CA ARG A 50 0.15 -12.94 -7.10
C ARG A 50 -0.27 -11.48 -6.92
N ILE A 51 0.70 -10.61 -6.65
CA ILE A 51 0.45 -9.17 -6.51
C ILE A 51 0.40 -8.43 -7.86
N ASN A 52 0.94 -9.02 -8.94
CA ASN A 52 1.01 -8.38 -10.26
C ASN A 52 0.96 -9.41 -11.41
N VAL A 53 0.55 -8.96 -12.60
CA VAL A 53 0.44 -9.73 -13.85
C VAL A 53 1.79 -9.82 -14.58
N ARG A 54 2.78 -9.00 -14.22
CA ARG A 54 4.13 -9.10 -14.76
C ARG A 54 4.66 -10.54 -14.52
N PRO A 55 5.21 -11.22 -15.55
CA PRO A 55 5.86 -12.51 -15.35
C PRO A 55 6.97 -12.35 -14.30
N ASN A 56 7.15 -13.35 -13.42
CA ASN A 56 8.08 -13.37 -12.29
C ASN A 56 7.79 -12.49 -11.06
N SER A 57 6.66 -11.78 -10.95
CA SER A 57 6.32 -11.09 -9.69
C SER A 57 5.58 -12.00 -8.70
N TYR A 58 6.15 -13.17 -8.39
CA TYR A 58 5.68 -13.98 -7.27
C TYR A 58 6.20 -13.34 -5.99
N HIS A 59 5.32 -12.96 -5.07
CA HIS A 59 5.76 -12.79 -3.70
C HIS A 59 5.67 -14.14 -3.00
N GLN A 60 6.84 -14.64 -2.61
CA GLN A 60 7.02 -15.78 -1.74
C GLN A 60 7.63 -15.28 -0.44
N LYS A 61 7.07 -15.68 0.70
CA LYS A 61 7.88 -15.96 1.88
C LYS A 61 7.16 -16.95 2.79
N ILE A 62 7.92 -17.96 3.20
CA ILE A 62 7.55 -19.02 4.12
C ILE A 62 7.30 -18.43 5.50
N SER A 63 6.11 -18.67 6.06
CA SER A 63 5.77 -18.19 7.39
C SER A 63 6.08 -19.24 8.45
N ASN A 64 6.88 -18.86 9.44
CA ASN A 64 6.83 -19.49 10.76
C ASN A 64 5.53 -19.06 11.47
N GLN A 65 5.06 -19.82 12.46
CA GLN A 65 3.81 -19.50 13.20
C GLN A 65 3.83 -18.11 13.85
N ASN A 66 4.99 -17.64 14.32
CA ASN A 66 5.16 -16.32 14.94
C ASN A 66 4.96 -15.14 13.94
N GLU A 67 5.01 -15.41 12.64
CA GLU A 67 4.86 -14.40 11.58
C GLU A 67 3.43 -14.33 11.02
N VAL A 68 2.52 -15.21 11.47
CA VAL A 68 1.14 -15.28 10.95
C VAL A 68 0.38 -13.98 11.14
N ASN A 69 0.48 -13.38 12.33
CA ASN A 69 -0.19 -12.10 12.63
C ASN A 69 0.36 -10.98 11.74
N ALA A 70 1.67 -11.00 11.46
CA ALA A 70 2.31 -10.04 10.57
C ALA A 70 1.80 -10.18 9.13
N LEU A 71 1.70 -11.42 8.64
CA LEU A 71 1.17 -11.71 7.32
C LEU A 71 -0.31 -11.34 7.21
N ASP A 72 -1.14 -11.70 8.18
CA ASP A 72 -2.56 -11.37 8.17
C ASP A 72 -2.78 -9.85 8.15
N SER A 73 -2.07 -9.10 8.99
CA SER A 73 -2.08 -7.64 8.97
C SER A 73 -1.67 -7.08 7.60
N ARG A 74 -0.62 -7.60 6.99
CA ARG A 74 -0.19 -7.18 5.64
C ARG A 74 -1.25 -7.49 4.58
N LEU A 75 -1.80 -8.70 4.58
CA LEU A 75 -2.82 -9.14 3.62
C LEU A 75 -4.09 -8.28 3.69
N LYS A 76 -4.50 -7.88 4.90
CA LYS A 76 -5.62 -6.96 5.11
C LYS A 76 -5.40 -5.63 4.38
N PHE A 77 -4.20 -5.06 4.44
CA PHE A 77 -3.91 -3.80 3.74
C PHE A 77 -3.82 -3.97 2.22
N ILE A 78 -3.26 -5.08 1.74
CA ILE A 78 -3.28 -5.39 0.30
C ILE A 78 -4.73 -5.51 -0.19
N SER A 79 -5.59 -6.22 0.54
CA SER A 79 -7.00 -6.36 0.20
C SER A 79 -7.70 -5.00 0.19
N LEU A 80 -7.49 -4.18 1.21
CA LEU A 80 -8.06 -2.83 1.31
C LEU A 80 -7.65 -1.96 0.12
N THR A 81 -6.39 -2.03 -0.32
CA THR A 81 -5.92 -1.28 -1.49
C THR A 81 -6.58 -1.74 -2.76
N SER A 82 -6.65 -3.06 -2.95
CA SER A 82 -7.23 -3.68 -4.14
C SER A 82 -8.71 -3.33 -4.24
N GLU A 83 -9.44 -3.36 -3.13
CA GLU A 83 -10.86 -2.96 -3.05
C GLU A 83 -11.07 -1.50 -3.45
N ARG A 84 -10.24 -0.59 -2.92
CA ARG A 84 -10.34 0.83 -3.25
C ARG A 84 -9.97 1.12 -4.69
N LEU A 85 -8.97 0.42 -5.23
CA LEU A 85 -8.59 0.54 -6.64
C LEU A 85 -9.67 -0.02 -7.57
N GLU A 86 -10.27 -1.18 -7.26
CA GLU A 86 -11.40 -1.73 -8.03
C GLU A 86 -12.53 -0.71 -8.13
N LYS A 87 -12.95 -0.14 -6.99
CA LYS A 87 -13.99 0.91 -6.95
C LYS A 87 -13.57 2.15 -7.73
N LEU A 88 -12.31 2.57 -7.65
CA LEU A 88 -11.79 3.70 -8.41
C LEU A 88 -11.94 3.48 -9.92
N PHE A 89 -11.56 2.31 -10.41
CA PHE A 89 -11.66 1.93 -11.82
C PHE A 89 -13.10 1.81 -12.31
N GLU A 90 -14.04 1.45 -11.44
CA GLU A 90 -15.47 1.35 -11.79
C GLU A 90 -16.16 2.72 -11.82
N LEU A 91 -15.80 3.62 -10.90
CA LEU A 91 -16.49 4.90 -10.72
C LEU A 91 -15.97 6.01 -11.65
N HIS A 92 -14.71 5.95 -12.06
CA HIS A 92 -14.07 7.06 -12.78
C HIS A 92 -13.66 6.68 -14.20
N PRO A 93 -14.33 7.23 -15.23
CA PRO A 93 -13.92 7.03 -16.62
C PRO A 93 -12.59 7.72 -16.91
N ILE A 94 -11.88 7.21 -17.92
CA ILE A 94 -10.51 7.64 -18.30
C ILE A 94 -10.49 8.01 -19.80
N GLN A 95 -11.53 8.68 -20.28
CA GLN A 95 -11.69 8.98 -21.71
C GLN A 95 -10.97 10.29 -22.08
N THR A 96 -11.27 11.36 -21.34
CA THR A 96 -10.71 12.69 -21.60
C THR A 96 -9.37 12.92 -20.88
N THR A 97 -8.63 13.95 -21.30
CA THR A 97 -7.37 14.34 -20.65
C THR A 97 -7.60 14.75 -19.18
N PHE A 98 -8.66 15.51 -18.89
CA PHE A 98 -9.00 15.93 -17.53
C PHE A 98 -9.40 14.76 -16.65
N GLN A 99 -10.13 13.80 -17.22
CA GLN A 99 -10.46 12.54 -16.55
C GLN A 99 -9.20 11.73 -16.23
N LYS A 100 -8.25 11.62 -17.16
CA LYS A 100 -6.95 10.97 -16.93
C LYS A 100 -6.13 11.65 -15.83
N GLN A 101 -6.06 12.98 -15.84
CA GLN A 101 -5.38 13.78 -14.82
C GLN A 101 -6.02 13.58 -13.44
N SER A 102 -7.35 13.70 -13.37
CA SER A 102 -8.10 13.46 -12.13
C SER A 102 -7.94 12.02 -11.64
N PHE A 103 -7.96 11.05 -12.55
CA PHE A 103 -7.80 9.64 -12.23
C PHE A 103 -6.43 9.35 -11.61
N LEU A 104 -5.35 9.92 -12.18
CA LEU A 104 -3.99 9.81 -11.62
C LEU A 104 -3.97 10.28 -10.16
N ILE A 105 -4.53 11.45 -9.89
CA ILE A 105 -4.56 12.02 -8.53
C ILE A 105 -5.39 11.17 -7.58
N ARG A 106 -6.58 10.74 -7.99
CA ARG A 106 -7.42 9.85 -7.17
C ARG A 106 -6.72 8.52 -6.88
N LYS A 107 -6.01 7.96 -7.85
CA LYS A 107 -5.19 6.76 -7.67
C LYS A 107 -4.09 6.99 -6.63
N ALA A 108 -3.38 8.12 -6.70
CA ALA A 108 -2.39 8.49 -5.70
C ALA A 108 -3.01 8.60 -4.28
N ILE A 109 -4.19 9.22 -4.16
CA ILE A 109 -4.91 9.36 -2.89
C ILE A 109 -5.28 7.98 -2.31
N VAL A 110 -5.70 7.02 -3.12
CA VAL A 110 -6.00 5.65 -2.63
C VAL A 110 -4.79 5.01 -1.96
N TYR A 111 -3.60 5.15 -2.54
CA TYR A 111 -2.37 4.64 -1.92
C TYR A 111 -2.01 5.39 -0.63
N LEU A 112 -2.08 6.73 -0.64
CA LEU A 112 -1.83 7.56 0.55
C LEU A 112 -2.79 7.19 1.69
N ASP A 113 -4.05 6.96 1.37
CA ASP A 113 -5.06 6.55 2.35
C ASP A 113 -4.75 5.20 2.98
N THR A 114 -4.20 4.25 2.23
CA THR A 114 -3.76 2.97 2.82
C THR A 114 -2.49 3.14 3.63
N MET A 115 -1.50 3.89 3.13
CA MET A 115 -0.28 4.19 3.90
C MET A 115 -0.63 4.84 5.25
N LEU A 116 -1.60 5.76 5.27
CA LEU A 116 -2.12 6.37 6.49
C LEU A 116 -2.72 5.33 7.45
N GLN A 117 -3.49 4.35 6.95
CA GLN A 117 -4.04 3.29 7.80
C GLN A 117 -2.94 2.37 8.35
N ILE A 118 -1.91 2.08 7.55
CA ILE A 118 -0.73 1.32 8.00
C ILE A 118 -0.01 2.09 9.12
N SER A 119 0.27 3.39 8.94
CA SER A 119 0.90 4.20 9.98
C SER A 119 0.07 4.30 11.26
N LYS A 120 -1.27 4.40 11.15
CA LYS A 120 -2.16 4.34 12.32
C LYS A 120 -2.12 2.99 13.02
N LYS A 121 -2.02 1.89 12.27
CA LYS A 121 -1.87 0.54 12.82
C LYS A 121 -0.52 0.37 13.51
N LEU A 122 0.58 0.90 12.96
CA LEU A 122 1.89 0.93 13.62
C LEU A 122 1.83 1.70 14.96
N LEU A 123 1.11 2.83 15.00
CA LEU A 123 0.88 3.57 16.25
C LEU A 123 0.10 2.74 17.28
N LEU A 124 -0.90 1.99 16.83
CA LEU A 124 -1.66 1.08 17.71
C LEU A 124 -0.79 -0.05 18.26
N ILE A 125 0.07 -0.65 17.43
CA ILE A 125 1.04 -1.67 17.86
C ILE A 125 1.96 -1.12 18.95
N SER A 126 2.44 0.11 18.78
CA SER A 126 3.27 0.77 19.79
C SER A 126 2.57 0.93 21.15
N LYS A 127 1.25 1.12 21.14
CA LYS A 127 0.46 1.23 22.38
C LYS A 127 0.18 -0.13 23.02
N SER A 128 0.09 -1.21 22.22
CA SER A 128 -0.14 -2.58 22.70
C SER A 128 1.13 -3.32 23.13
N MET A 129 2.28 -2.64 23.23
CA MET A 129 3.55 -3.25 23.62
C MET A 129 3.53 -3.88 25.02
N THR A 130 2.60 -3.46 25.88
CA THR A 130 2.44 -3.98 27.24
C THR A 130 1.75 -5.35 27.29
N THR A 131 1.00 -5.73 26.26
CA THR A 131 0.16 -6.94 26.26
C THR A 131 0.64 -8.03 25.30
N GLY A 132 1.34 -7.65 24.21
CA GLY A 132 1.84 -8.60 23.21
C GLY A 132 3.25 -9.12 23.48
N LYS A 133 3.63 -10.20 22.79
CA LYS A 133 5.02 -10.66 22.76
C LYS A 133 5.84 -9.70 21.87
N PRO A 134 6.94 -9.10 22.38
CA PRO A 134 7.69 -8.09 21.62
C PRO A 134 8.21 -8.58 20.26
N ILE A 135 8.54 -9.87 20.15
CA ILE A 135 9.08 -10.44 18.92
C ILE A 135 8.01 -10.55 17.82
N ASP A 136 6.79 -10.98 18.17
CA ASP A 136 5.67 -11.09 17.24
C ASP A 136 5.24 -9.70 16.75
N LEU A 137 5.20 -8.73 17.65
CA LEU A 137 4.90 -7.33 17.31
C LEU A 137 5.97 -6.74 16.39
N GLN A 138 7.25 -7.08 16.57
CA GLN A 138 8.31 -6.61 15.69
C GLN A 138 8.21 -7.22 14.29
N PHE A 139 7.82 -8.49 14.16
CA PHE A 139 7.54 -9.08 12.84
C PHE A 139 6.38 -8.35 12.15
N GLU A 140 5.32 -8.02 12.88
CA GLU A 140 4.20 -7.24 12.35
C GLU A 140 4.64 -5.84 11.89
N VAL A 141 5.45 -5.13 12.69
CA VAL A 141 6.02 -3.84 12.30
C VAL A 141 6.85 -3.93 11.03
N ASN A 142 7.74 -4.92 10.92
CA ASN A 142 8.58 -5.11 9.74
C ASN A 142 7.72 -5.37 8.49
N ALA A 143 6.73 -6.27 8.59
CA ALA A 143 5.83 -6.58 7.48
C ALA A 143 5.03 -5.36 7.01
N LEU A 144 4.62 -4.49 7.94
CA LEU A 144 3.91 -3.26 7.63
C LEU A 144 4.81 -2.17 7.03
N ILE A 145 6.06 -2.05 7.47
CA ILE A 145 7.04 -1.14 6.86
C ILE A 145 7.35 -1.59 5.42
N ASP A 146 7.57 -2.89 5.21
CA ASP A 146 7.78 -3.47 3.88
C ASP A 146 6.55 -3.23 2.97
N GLU A 147 5.35 -3.24 3.54
CA GLU A 147 4.12 -2.96 2.81
C GLU A 147 4.03 -1.49 2.37
N VAL A 148 4.55 -0.54 3.15
CA VAL A 148 4.66 0.87 2.73
C VAL A 148 5.57 0.99 1.51
N ASP A 149 6.74 0.34 1.50
CA ASP A 149 7.64 0.35 0.35
C ASP A 149 7.04 -0.39 -0.87
N ARG A 150 6.29 -1.46 -0.64
CA ARG A 150 5.51 -2.12 -1.71
C ARG A 150 4.48 -1.16 -2.30
N LEU A 151 3.75 -0.40 -1.49
CA LEU A 151 2.77 0.58 -1.98
C LEU A 151 3.46 1.70 -2.76
N ALA A 152 4.58 2.22 -2.27
CA ALA A 152 5.34 3.26 -2.95
C ALA A 152 5.82 2.80 -4.34
N SER A 153 6.34 1.56 -4.44
CA SER A 153 6.85 0.98 -5.69
C SER A 153 5.75 0.48 -6.64
N THR A 154 4.58 0.09 -6.13
CA THR A 154 3.44 -0.33 -6.97
C THR A 154 2.53 0.82 -7.40
N ALA A 155 2.68 2.00 -6.79
CA ALA A 155 1.99 3.21 -7.20
C ALA A 155 2.52 3.72 -8.55
N GLU A 156 1.95 3.17 -9.61
CA GLU A 156 2.28 3.48 -11.00
C GLU A 156 1.04 3.98 -11.75
N TYR A 157 1.21 4.96 -12.63
CA TYR A 157 0.20 5.34 -13.62
C TYR A 157 0.86 5.57 -14.97
N ASN A 158 0.46 4.82 -16.00
CA ASN A 158 1.08 4.86 -17.33
C ASN A 158 2.62 4.79 -17.27
N HIS A 159 3.19 3.84 -16.52
CA HIS A 159 4.64 3.67 -16.32
C HIS A 159 5.35 4.78 -15.55
N MET A 160 4.62 5.78 -15.06
CA MET A 160 5.15 6.79 -14.14
C MET A 160 5.03 6.29 -12.70
N ARG A 161 6.16 6.21 -12.00
CA ARG A 161 6.20 5.86 -10.57
C ARG A 161 5.92 7.10 -9.73
N LEU A 162 4.84 7.07 -8.96
CA LEU A 162 4.30 8.29 -8.35
C LEU A 162 5.10 8.72 -7.11
N PHE A 163 5.59 7.76 -6.31
CA PHE A 163 6.12 8.02 -4.97
C PHE A 163 7.62 7.78 -4.80
N GLU A 164 8.35 7.53 -5.86
CA GLU A 164 9.81 7.28 -5.80
C GLU A 164 10.65 8.57 -5.87
N GLY A 165 10.01 9.73 -6.03
CA GLY A 165 10.65 11.05 -5.99
C GLY A 165 10.87 11.70 -7.35
N ASP A 166 10.58 11.00 -8.44
CA ASP A 166 10.70 11.53 -9.81
C ASP A 166 9.89 12.81 -10.01
N PHE A 167 8.76 12.95 -9.33
CA PHE A 167 7.85 14.10 -9.42
C PHE A 167 7.91 15.03 -8.19
N ALA A 168 8.93 14.89 -7.33
CA ALA A 168 9.10 15.77 -6.18
C ALA A 168 9.33 17.23 -6.61
N LYS A 169 9.02 18.19 -5.72
CA LYS A 169 9.14 19.64 -6.00
C LYS A 169 10.53 20.03 -6.55
N ASN A 170 11.57 19.45 -5.97
CA ASN A 170 12.97 19.70 -6.32
C ASN A 170 13.59 18.55 -7.13
N SER A 171 12.76 17.70 -7.76
CA SER A 171 13.26 16.62 -8.62
C SER A 171 13.99 17.19 -9.84
N ARG A 172 15.11 16.55 -10.19
CA ARG A 172 15.87 16.82 -11.42
C ARG A 172 15.54 15.84 -12.54
N VAL A 173 14.74 14.81 -12.26
CA VAL A 173 14.46 13.70 -13.17
C VAL A 173 13.26 14.03 -14.05
N ALA A 174 12.12 14.36 -13.44
CA ALA A 174 10.87 14.60 -14.15
C ALA A 174 10.03 15.69 -13.50
N SER A 175 9.02 16.15 -14.23
CA SER A 175 7.99 17.08 -13.73
C SER A 175 6.63 16.69 -14.29
N LEU A 176 5.57 16.92 -13.51
CA LEU A 176 4.20 16.61 -13.90
C LEU A 176 3.45 17.91 -14.16
N TRP A 177 2.90 18.05 -15.36
CA TRP A 177 2.15 19.23 -15.79
C TRP A 177 0.73 18.84 -16.18
N PHE A 178 -0.23 19.52 -15.57
CA PHE A 178 -1.65 19.32 -15.81
C PHE A 178 -2.23 20.51 -16.57
N ILE A 179 -3.28 20.25 -17.34
CA ILE A 179 -4.02 21.27 -18.08
C ILE A 179 -5.22 21.62 -17.22
N ASN A 180 -5.42 22.90 -16.95
CA ASN A 180 -6.62 23.37 -16.26
C ASN A 180 -7.82 23.30 -17.21
N GLU A 181 -8.93 22.69 -16.77
CA GLU A 181 -10.14 22.53 -17.57
C GLU A 181 -10.82 23.85 -17.94
N LEU A 182 -10.74 24.86 -17.05
CA LEU A 182 -11.41 26.14 -17.25
C LEU A 182 -10.59 27.12 -18.07
N ASN A 183 -9.28 27.16 -17.82
CA ASN A 183 -8.40 28.20 -18.34
C ASN A 183 -7.42 27.71 -19.42
N GLU A 184 -7.39 26.40 -19.71
CA GLU A 184 -6.46 25.71 -20.63
C GLU A 184 -4.96 25.92 -20.35
N LYS A 185 -4.62 26.59 -19.24
CA LYS A 185 -3.25 26.83 -18.81
C LYS A 185 -2.67 25.58 -18.18
N LEU A 186 -1.37 25.39 -18.41
CA LEU A 186 -0.59 24.36 -17.73
C LEU A 186 -0.24 24.81 -16.31
N PHE A 187 -0.41 23.91 -15.36
CA PHE A 187 0.08 24.09 -14.00
C PHE A 187 0.86 22.85 -13.55
N ARG A 188 1.88 23.08 -12.72
CA ARG A 188 2.75 22.00 -12.25
C ARG A 188 2.15 21.33 -11.01
N VAL A 189 2.05 20.01 -11.06
CA VAL A 189 1.76 19.19 -9.89
C VAL A 189 3.06 18.54 -9.44
N CYS A 190 3.35 18.62 -8.15
CA CYS A 190 4.45 17.87 -7.54
C CYS A 190 3.87 16.69 -6.78
N ILE A 191 4.60 15.60 -6.58
CA ILE A 191 4.24 14.47 -5.71
C ILE A 191 5.44 14.18 -4.82
N ALA A 192 5.27 14.21 -3.49
CA ALA A 192 6.37 13.92 -2.58
C ALA A 192 6.70 12.42 -2.55
N THR A 193 7.94 12.10 -2.19
CA THR A 193 8.41 10.73 -2.01
C THR A 193 7.73 10.09 -0.80
N MET A 194 7.15 8.89 -0.95
CA MET A 194 6.40 8.18 0.11
C MET A 194 7.01 6.82 0.48
N THR A 195 8.30 6.63 0.22
CA THR A 195 9.02 5.43 0.67
C THR A 195 9.17 5.40 2.19
N SER A 196 9.37 4.22 2.77
CA SER A 196 9.59 4.03 4.21
C SER A 196 10.71 4.92 4.73
N ARG A 197 11.78 5.09 3.93
CA ARG A 197 12.91 5.97 4.23
C ARG A 197 12.52 7.45 4.24
N SER A 198 11.75 7.90 3.27
CA SER A 198 11.26 9.29 3.20
C SER A 198 10.37 9.64 4.40
N LEU A 199 9.50 8.68 4.77
CA LEU A 199 8.58 8.81 5.90
C LEU A 199 9.28 8.62 7.26
N GLY A 200 10.57 8.28 7.28
CA GLY A 200 11.32 8.05 8.52
C GLY A 200 10.92 6.77 9.26
N LEU A 201 10.33 5.80 8.55
CA LEU A 201 9.98 4.45 9.04
C LEU A 201 11.18 3.50 9.06
N THR A 202 12.28 3.87 8.39
CA THR A 202 13.57 3.20 8.48
C THR A 202 14.64 4.13 9.05
N LEU A 203 15.65 3.54 9.68
CA LEU A 203 16.83 4.25 10.18
C LEU A 203 17.74 4.63 9.01
N ASN A 204 18.65 5.60 9.24
CA ASN A 204 19.58 6.08 8.21
C ASN A 204 20.51 4.97 7.66
N ASN A 205 20.74 3.91 8.45
CA ASN A 205 21.51 2.73 8.07
C ASN A 205 20.70 1.70 7.26
N GLY A 206 19.42 1.97 6.96
CA GLY A 206 18.53 1.07 6.23
C GLY A 206 17.82 0.04 7.09
N ASN A 207 18.11 -0.02 8.40
CA ASN A 207 17.42 -0.96 9.28
C ASN A 207 15.98 -0.50 9.59
N PRO A 208 15.03 -1.43 9.72
CA PRO A 208 13.67 -1.08 10.11
C PRO A 208 13.63 -0.50 11.52
N LEU A 209 12.62 0.33 11.77
CA LEU A 209 12.37 0.88 13.10
C LEU A 209 12.07 -0.23 14.11
N THR A 210 12.79 -0.19 15.22
CA THR A 210 12.65 -1.17 16.30
C THR A 210 11.73 -0.64 17.39
N LEU A 211 10.93 -1.53 17.95
CA LEU A 211 10.05 -1.22 19.08
C LEU A 211 10.79 -1.04 20.42
N SER A 212 12.10 -1.29 20.47
CA SER A 212 12.93 -1.16 21.68
C SER A 212 12.95 0.26 22.26
N ASN A 213 12.74 1.29 21.42
CA ASN A 213 12.61 2.68 21.87
C ASN A 213 11.21 3.21 21.47
N PRO A 214 10.21 3.06 22.35
CA PRO A 214 8.81 3.39 22.02
C PRO A 214 8.60 4.89 21.79
N VAL A 215 9.31 5.76 22.52
CA VAL A 215 9.18 7.22 22.38
C VAL A 215 9.65 7.67 21.00
N LEU A 216 10.83 7.20 20.57
CA LEU A 216 11.35 7.51 19.24
C LEU A 216 10.44 6.92 18.14
N PHE A 217 9.98 5.69 18.33
CA PHE A 217 9.09 5.00 17.40
C PHE A 217 7.79 5.77 17.17
N GLN A 218 7.11 6.18 18.26
CA GLN A 218 5.87 6.97 18.19
C GLN A 218 6.10 8.31 17.49
N LYS A 219 7.14 9.05 17.88
CA LYS A 219 7.47 10.34 17.26
C LYS A 219 7.70 10.22 15.75
N LYS A 220 8.39 9.16 15.32
CA LYS A 220 8.64 8.90 13.89
C LYS A 220 7.34 8.60 13.14
N ILE A 221 6.47 7.78 13.71
CA ILE A 221 5.18 7.45 13.10
C ILE A 221 4.25 8.65 13.03
N GLU A 222 4.18 9.47 14.08
CA GLU A 222 3.40 10.71 14.07
C GLU A 222 3.89 11.66 12.98
N GLY A 223 5.21 11.78 12.82
CA GLY A 223 5.81 12.51 11.69
C GLY A 223 5.36 11.96 10.34
N ALA A 224 5.44 10.64 10.14
CA ALA A 224 4.98 9.98 8.93
C ALA A 224 3.49 10.26 8.65
N ILE A 225 2.63 10.12 9.66
CA ILE A 225 1.18 10.40 9.55
C ILE A 225 0.95 11.84 9.08
N ASN A 226 1.62 12.81 9.68
CA ASN A 226 1.46 14.22 9.32
C ASN A 226 1.87 14.47 7.87
N THR A 227 3.04 13.95 7.45
CA THR A 227 3.50 14.09 6.06
C THR A 227 2.53 13.46 5.05
N ILE A 228 1.96 12.29 5.35
CA ILE A 228 0.97 11.62 4.49
C ILE A 228 -0.30 12.45 4.39
N ILE A 229 -0.79 13.02 5.51
CA ILE A 229 -2.00 13.85 5.54
C ILE A 229 -1.80 15.14 4.75
N GLU A 230 -0.66 15.82 4.94
CA GLU A 230 -0.32 17.05 4.21
C GLU A 230 -0.33 16.78 2.70
N GLU A 231 0.34 15.72 2.26
CA GLU A 231 0.42 15.36 0.84
C GLU A 231 -0.93 14.90 0.29
N ARG A 232 -1.72 14.15 1.06
CA ARG A 232 -3.09 13.79 0.69
C ARG A 232 -3.96 15.03 0.47
N ASN A 233 -3.89 16.01 1.37
CA ASN A 233 -4.66 17.25 1.25
C ASN A 233 -4.21 18.07 0.04
N ARG A 234 -2.89 18.11 -0.22
CA ARG A 234 -2.33 18.75 -1.42
C ARG A 234 -2.78 18.09 -2.71
N MET A 235 -2.91 16.76 -2.74
CA MET A 235 -3.46 16.03 -3.88
C MET A 235 -4.96 16.31 -4.03
N GLN A 236 -5.70 16.30 -2.92
CA GLN A 236 -7.13 16.57 -2.95
C GLN A 236 -7.45 17.96 -3.49
N SER A 237 -6.64 18.97 -3.17
CA SER A 237 -6.83 20.33 -3.68
C SER A 237 -6.59 20.45 -5.19
N VAL A 238 -5.91 19.50 -5.84
CA VAL A 238 -5.71 19.48 -7.30
C VAL A 238 -6.99 19.04 -8.02
N LEU A 239 -7.89 18.32 -7.34
CA LEU A 239 -9.17 17.86 -7.90
C LEU A 239 -10.29 18.91 -7.80
N ASN A 240 -10.08 19.97 -7.01
CA ASN A 240 -11.07 20.98 -6.69
C ASN A 240 -10.85 22.27 -7.49
#